data_AF-A0A8S3EL59-F1
#
_entry.id   AF-A0A8S3EL59-F1
#
_cell.length_a   1.000
_cell.length_b   1.000
_cell.length_c   1.000
_cell.angle_alpha   90.00
_cell.angle_beta   90.00
_cell.angle_gamma   90.00
#
_symmetry.space_group_name_H-M   'P 1'
#
loop_
_entity.id
_entity.type
_entity.pdbx_description
1 polymer ?
#
loop_
_entity_poly.entity_id
_entity_poly.type
_entity_poly.pdbx_seq_one_letter_code
_entity_poly.pdbx_strand_id
1 'polypeptide(L)'
;MGYTMRIGTIEVEMDDQQVRSCSKRPFILVGILFSVSIIPTIVLAILYANEKNAKPTDALNDICLSPYCIKAANYLIDSIDQSVEPCEDFYQFSCGSWLKNTKIP
;
A
#
# COMPACT_ATOMS: atom_id res chain seq x y z
N MET A 1 7.59 13.72 -19.13
CA MET A 1 7.57 14.86 -18.18
C MET A 1 6.75 14.38 -17.00
N GLY A 2 7.41 13.83 -15.99
CA GLY A 2 6.72 13.28 -14.81
C GLY A 2 6.18 14.41 -13.94
N TYR A 3 5.09 14.12 -13.23
CA TYR A 3 4.57 15.01 -12.18
C TYR A 3 5.15 14.53 -10.85
N THR A 4 5.80 15.43 -10.12
CA THR A 4 6.34 15.15 -8.79
C THR A 4 5.56 15.98 -7.78
N MET A 5 5.09 15.35 -6.70
CA MET A 5 4.39 16.01 -5.59
C MET A 5 5.20 15.81 -4.32
N ARG A 6 5.44 16.89 -3.56
CA ARG A 6 6.26 16.84 -2.33
C ARG A 6 5.40 16.93 -1.08
N ILE A 7 5.56 15.95 -0.19
CA ILE A 7 5.00 15.95 1.17
C ILE A 7 6.17 15.75 2.13
N GLY A 8 6.71 16.85 2.64
CA GLY A 8 7.88 16.81 3.53
C GLY A 8 9.12 16.26 2.85
N THR A 9 9.74 15.22 3.43
CA THR A 9 10.98 14.59 2.96
C THR A 9 10.78 13.34 2.09
N ILE A 10 9.55 13.06 1.68
CA ILE A 10 9.21 11.88 0.89
C ILE A 10 8.99 12.31 -0.56
N GLU A 11 9.72 11.69 -1.49
CA GLU A 11 9.51 11.85 -2.93
C GLU A 11 8.74 10.65 -3.47
N VAL A 12 7.57 10.92 -4.06
CA VAL A 12 6.75 9.90 -4.74
C VAL A 12 6.93 10.09 -6.25
N GLU A 13 7.55 9.10 -6.89
CA GLU A 13 7.78 9.05 -8.34
C GLU A 13 6.72 8.16 -9.01
N MET A 14 6.09 8.62 -10.10
CA MET A 14 5.15 7.84 -10.92
C MET A 14 5.67 7.73 -12.37
N ASP A 15 5.88 6.51 -12.91
CA ASP A 15 6.57 6.22 -14.20
C ASP A 15 5.65 5.94 -15.41
N ASP A 16 6.17 6.23 -16.62
CA ASP A 16 5.51 6.43 -17.93
C ASP A 16 5.26 5.12 -18.76
N GLN A 17 5.37 3.93 -18.17
CA GLN A 17 5.41 2.64 -18.89
C GLN A 17 4.14 2.21 -19.69
N GLN A 18 3.02 2.94 -19.64
CA GLN A 18 1.78 2.52 -20.34
C GLN A 18 1.66 2.99 -21.81
N VAL A 19 2.57 3.81 -22.35
CA VAL A 19 2.30 4.56 -23.60
C VAL A 19 2.88 3.94 -24.89
N ARG A 20 3.75 2.91 -24.82
CA ARG A 20 4.48 2.44 -26.02
C ARG A 20 4.24 0.96 -26.35
N SER A 21 3.53 0.66 -27.44
CA SER A 21 4.09 -0.13 -28.57
C SER A 21 3.04 -0.52 -29.63
N CYS A 22 3.30 -0.18 -30.90
CA CYS A 22 2.59 -0.65 -32.10
C CYS A 22 3.59 -1.14 -33.19
N SER A 23 3.78 -2.48 -33.26
CA SER A 23 3.99 -3.42 -34.41
C SER A 23 5.09 -3.28 -35.51
N LYS A 24 5.86 -4.37 -35.74
CA LYS A 24 6.42 -4.89 -37.05
C LYS A 24 5.98 -6.37 -37.20
N ARG A 25 5.92 -7.04 -38.38
CA ARG A 25 5.37 -8.45 -38.58
C ARG A 25 6.04 -9.13 -39.79
N PRO A 26 6.69 -10.33 -39.70
CA PRO A 26 6.02 -11.61 -39.41
C PRO A 26 6.69 -12.53 -38.36
N PHE A 27 7.98 -12.34 -38.00
CA PHE A 27 8.56 -12.95 -36.79
C PHE A 27 7.86 -12.49 -35.52
N ILE A 28 7.34 -11.26 -35.55
CA ILE A 28 6.57 -10.68 -34.46
C ILE A 28 5.21 -11.35 -34.34
N LEU A 29 4.61 -11.90 -35.41
CA LEU A 29 3.34 -12.63 -35.25
C LEU A 29 3.56 -13.94 -34.48
N VAL A 30 4.59 -14.70 -34.84
CA VAL A 30 4.97 -15.92 -34.13
C VAL A 30 5.45 -15.58 -32.72
N GLY A 31 6.27 -14.54 -32.57
CA GLY A 31 6.69 -14.00 -31.27
C GLY A 31 5.54 -13.49 -30.41
N ILE A 32 4.52 -12.86 -31.00
CA ILE A 32 3.30 -12.43 -30.32
C ILE A 32 2.50 -13.65 -29.88
N LEU A 33 2.37 -14.69 -30.70
CA LEU A 33 1.65 -15.90 -30.32
C LEU A 33 2.36 -16.64 -29.17
N PHE A 34 3.68 -16.80 -29.27
CA PHE A 34 4.49 -17.36 -28.19
C PHE A 34 4.42 -16.47 -26.94
N SER A 35 4.50 -15.16 -27.07
CA SER A 35 4.38 -14.25 -25.93
C SER A 35 2.98 -14.30 -25.33
N VAL A 36 1.92 -14.38 -26.14
CA VAL A 36 0.53 -14.46 -25.65
C VAL A 36 0.25 -15.79 -24.95
N SER A 37 0.98 -16.87 -25.23
CA SER A 37 0.86 -18.13 -24.48
C SER A 37 1.83 -18.24 -23.30
N ILE A 38 3.06 -17.77 -23.47
CA ILE A 38 4.13 -17.86 -22.46
C ILE A 38 3.96 -16.79 -21.37
N ILE A 39 3.54 -15.56 -21.71
CA ILE A 39 3.33 -14.49 -20.74
C ILE A 39 2.24 -14.86 -19.71
N PRO A 40 1.02 -15.28 -20.08
CA PRO A 40 0.01 -15.60 -19.07
C PRO A 40 0.38 -16.83 -18.25
N THR A 41 1.09 -17.81 -18.81
CA THR A 41 1.54 -18.98 -18.03
C THR A 41 2.63 -18.60 -17.03
N ILE A 42 3.59 -17.76 -17.42
CA ILE A 42 4.59 -17.20 -16.51
C ILE A 42 3.94 -16.30 -15.45
N VAL A 43 3.00 -15.42 -15.83
CA VAL A 43 2.29 -14.53 -14.91
C VAL A 43 1.48 -15.35 -13.90
N LEU A 44 0.72 -16.34 -14.36
CA LEU A 44 -0.06 -17.23 -13.49
C LEU A 44 0.88 -18.00 -12.53
N ALA A 45 2.00 -18.51 -13.03
CA ALA A 45 3.01 -19.18 -12.19
C ALA A 45 3.63 -18.22 -11.16
N ILE A 46 3.90 -16.97 -11.54
CA ILE A 46 4.39 -15.92 -10.62
C ILE A 46 3.32 -15.58 -9.58
N LEU A 47 2.05 -15.41 -9.97
CA LEU A 47 0.96 -15.13 -9.02
C LEU A 47 0.78 -16.27 -8.00
N TYR A 48 0.84 -17.52 -8.46
CA TYR A 48 0.84 -18.69 -7.58
C TYR A 48 2.11 -18.82 -6.72
N ALA A 49 3.26 -18.39 -7.23
CA ALA A 49 4.51 -18.40 -6.47
C ALA A 49 4.56 -17.25 -5.45
N ASN A 50 3.98 -16.09 -5.76
CA ASN A 50 3.95 -14.91 -4.90
C ASN A 50 3.17 -15.19 -3.61
N GLU A 51 2.15 -16.03 -3.67
CA GLU A 51 1.42 -16.48 -2.47
C GLU A 51 2.33 -17.24 -1.48
N LYS A 52 3.41 -17.88 -1.96
CA LYS A 52 4.35 -18.66 -1.14
C LYS A 52 5.62 -17.91 -0.77
N ASN A 53 5.84 -16.71 -1.32
CA ASN A 53 7.02 -15.88 -1.06
C ASN A 53 6.75 -14.72 -0.11
N ALA A 54 5.57 -14.68 0.53
CA ALA A 54 5.39 -13.91 1.75
C ALA A 54 6.25 -14.53 2.85
N LYS A 55 7.55 -14.21 2.84
CA LYS A 55 8.43 -14.40 3.99
C LYS A 55 7.75 -13.64 5.14
N PRO A 56 7.47 -14.29 6.29
CA PRO A 56 7.25 -13.54 7.51
C PRO A 56 8.58 -12.84 7.80
N THR A 57 8.75 -11.64 7.26
CA THR A 57 9.79 -10.72 7.70
C THR A 57 9.41 -10.33 9.11
N ASP A 58 10.31 -10.60 10.04
CA ASP A 58 10.15 -10.45 11.47
C ASP A 58 9.34 -9.20 11.80
N ALA A 59 8.11 -9.37 12.31
CA ALA A 59 7.20 -8.28 12.64
C ALA A 59 7.84 -7.24 13.60
N LEU A 60 8.95 -7.61 14.25
CA LEU A 60 9.73 -6.75 15.12
C LEU A 60 10.57 -5.69 14.36
N ASN A 61 11.00 -5.97 13.13
CA ASN A 61 11.80 -5.02 12.34
C ASN A 61 10.96 -3.87 11.76
N ASP A 62 9.64 -4.06 11.64
CA ASP A 62 8.69 -3.04 11.17
C ASP A 62 8.06 -2.21 12.31
N ILE A 63 8.31 -2.56 13.58
CA ILE A 63 7.79 -1.81 14.72
C ILE A 63 8.83 -0.78 15.16
N CYS A 64 8.44 0.51 15.12
CA CYS A 64 9.28 1.58 15.64
C CYS A 64 9.17 1.65 17.16
N LEU A 65 10.30 1.47 17.85
CA LEU A 65 10.41 1.55 19.32
C LEU A 65 11.08 2.85 19.79
N SER A 66 11.15 3.87 18.92
CA SER A 66 11.63 5.19 19.34
C SER A 66 10.68 5.79 20.40
N PRO A 67 11.19 6.59 21.35
CA PRO A 67 10.35 7.23 22.37
C PRO A 67 9.22 8.08 21.76
N TYR A 68 9.48 8.70 20.61
CA TYR A 68 8.49 9.46 19.87
C TYR A 68 7.36 8.57 19.33
N CYS A 69 7.69 7.43 18.72
CA CYS A 69 6.69 6.52 18.19
C CYS A 69 5.82 5.91 19.29
N ILE A 70 6.42 5.48 20.40
CA ILE A 70 5.68 4.95 21.55
C ILE A 70 4.73 6.01 22.11
N LYS A 71 5.19 7.25 22.25
CA LYS A 71 4.36 8.35 22.73
C LYS A 71 3.19 8.63 21.77
N ALA A 72 3.45 8.66 20.46
CA ALA A 72 2.42 8.87 19.46
C ALA A 72 1.40 7.72 19.41
N ALA A 73 1.86 6.47 19.52
CA ALA A 73 1.02 5.28 19.54
C ALA A 73 0.09 5.28 20.76
N ASN A 74 0.61 5.58 21.95
CA ASN A 74 -0.21 5.70 23.16
C ASN A 74 -1.25 6.83 23.02
N TYR A 75 -0.83 8.01 22.55
CA TYR A 75 -1.75 9.12 22.32
C TYR A 75 -2.89 8.75 21.35
N LEU A 76 -2.57 8.01 20.29
CA LEU A 76 -3.55 7.53 19.33
C LEU A 76 -4.54 6.56 19.99
N ILE A 77 -4.04 5.55 20.70
CA ILE A 77 -4.87 4.53 21.37
C ILE A 77 -5.80 5.19 22.40
N ASP A 78 -5.31 6.16 23.16
CA ASP A 78 -6.09 6.89 24.17
C ASP A 78 -7.20 7.77 23.55
N SER A 79 -7.07 8.14 22.29
CA SER A 79 -8.03 9.02 21.58
C SER A 79 -9.17 8.25 20.91
N ILE A 80 -8.99 6.94 20.68
CA ILE A 80 -9.93 6.05 19.98
C ILE A 80 -11.00 5.50 20.94
N ASP A 81 -12.21 5.31 20.44
CA ASP A 81 -13.33 4.65 21.12
C ASP A 81 -13.58 3.26 20.51
N GLN A 82 -12.97 2.23 21.10
CA GLN A 82 -13.07 0.84 20.61
C GLN A 82 -14.45 0.19 20.81
N SER A 83 -15.40 0.88 21.45
CA SER A 83 -16.77 0.38 21.60
C SER A 83 -17.63 0.57 20.34
N VAL A 84 -17.14 1.35 19.38
CA VAL A 84 -17.85 1.66 18.13
C VAL A 84 -17.20 0.91 16.97
N GLU A 85 -18.01 0.31 16.11
CA GLU A 85 -17.49 -0.35 14.91
C GLU A 85 -16.99 0.69 13.89
N PRO A 86 -15.74 0.58 13.38
CA PRO A 86 -15.18 1.55 12.44
C PRO A 86 -15.96 1.67 11.12
N CYS A 87 -16.65 0.60 10.73
CA CYS A 87 -17.45 0.55 9.50
C CYS A 87 -18.77 1.31 9.61
N GLU A 88 -19.30 1.45 10.84
CA GLU A 88 -20.57 2.12 11.12
C GLU A 88 -20.37 3.61 11.38
N ASP A 89 -19.40 3.96 12.24
CA ASP A 89 -19.02 5.35 12.50
C ASP A 89 -17.52 5.49 12.77
N PHE A 90 -16.77 5.71 11.69
CA PHE A 90 -15.32 5.90 11.76
C PHE A 90 -14.92 7.15 12.56
N TYR A 91 -15.74 8.20 12.57
CA TYR A 91 -15.42 9.43 13.29
C TYR A 91 -15.53 9.21 14.79
N GLN A 92 -16.62 8.60 15.24
CA GLN A 92 -16.78 8.24 16.64
C GLN A 92 -15.76 7.18 17.08
N PHE A 93 -15.46 6.19 16.24
CA PHE A 93 -14.39 5.23 16.53
C PHE A 93 -13.03 5.93 16.70
N SER A 94 -12.64 6.80 15.78
CA SER A 94 -11.29 7.41 15.79
C SER A 94 -11.10 8.51 16.83
N CYS A 95 -12.16 9.28 17.13
CA CYS A 95 -12.07 10.49 17.97
C CYS A 95 -12.94 10.42 19.24
N GLY A 96 -13.80 9.42 19.39
CA GLY A 96 -14.86 9.40 20.40
C GLY A 96 -14.35 9.51 21.84
N SER A 97 -13.20 8.93 22.16
CA SER A 97 -12.58 9.09 23.49
C SER A 97 -12.01 10.49 23.69
N TRP A 98 -11.38 11.07 22.66
CA TRP A 98 -10.87 12.44 22.75
C TRP A 98 -11.99 13.47 23.00
N LEU A 99 -13.14 13.34 22.32
CA LEU A 99 -14.29 14.22 22.54
C LEU A 99 -14.85 14.11 23.97
N LYS A 100 -14.87 12.90 24.56
CA LYS A 100 -15.32 12.69 25.95
C LYS A 100 -14.39 13.35 26.97
N ASN A 101 -13.10 13.40 26.67
CA ASN A 101 -12.05 13.81 27.60
C ASN A 101 -11.57 15.27 27.41
N THR A 102 -12.03 15.95 26.35
CA THR A 102 -11.60 17.33 26.03
C THR A 102 -12.75 18.31 26.20
N LYS A 103 -12.49 19.44 26.86
CA LYS A 103 -13.41 20.59 26.90
C LYS A 103 -12.84 21.73 26.09
N ILE A 104 -13.68 22.34 25.26
CA ILE A 104 -13.32 23.55 24.51
C ILE A 104 -13.29 24.72 25.51
N PRO A 105 -12.19 25.49 25.58
CA PRO A 105 -12.09 26.68 26.43
C PRO A 105 -12.94 27.85 25.92
#